data_AF-A0A6B2C1C2-F1
#
_entry.id   AF-A0A6B2C1C2-F1
#
_cell.length_a   1.000
_cell.length_b   1.000
_cell.length_c   1.000
_cell.angle_alpha   90.00
_cell.angle_beta   90.00
_cell.angle_gamma   90.00
#
_symmetry.space_group_name_H-M   'P 1'
#
loop_
_entity.id
_entity.type
_entity.pdbx_description
1 polymer ?
#
loop_
_entity_poly.entity_id
_entity_poly.type
_entity_poly.pdbx_seq_one_letter_code
_entity_poly.pdbx_strand_id
1 'polypeptide(L)'
;MADANEFPELLLNKKQILILRILRSFYSDEDEVEMVTAKDIYDLLSGSISLSYITRVLKQLEKLGLVESEEEHVDGEKIKYYSLTEHGAAIVDALEKLALEIKRLNEAILKKVRFKVIKSGSGYKITFE
;
A
#
# COMPACT_ATOMS: atom_id res chain seq x y z
N MET A 1 12.75 16.63 24.26
CA MET A 1 12.14 15.30 24.14
C MET A 1 11.09 15.44 23.05
N ALA A 2 11.27 14.80 21.90
CA ALA A 2 10.24 14.77 20.87
C ALA A 2 9.10 13.88 21.37
N ASP A 3 7.87 14.34 21.20
CA ASP A 3 6.66 13.63 21.63
C ASP A 3 6.54 12.32 20.83
N ALA A 4 6.37 11.18 21.50
CA ALA A 4 6.33 9.86 20.88
C ALA A 4 5.09 9.64 19.99
N ASN A 5 4.22 10.65 19.87
CA ASN A 5 3.03 10.67 19.03
C ASN A 5 3.15 11.56 17.79
N GLU A 6 4.28 12.22 17.56
CA GLU A 6 4.53 12.91 16.29
C GLU A 6 4.88 11.88 15.21
N PHE A 7 3.87 11.18 14.69
CA PHE A 7 3.98 10.69 13.33
C PHE A 7 4.04 11.95 12.45
N PRO A 8 5.15 12.24 11.76
CA PRO A 8 5.13 13.30 10.75
C PRO A 8 3.98 12.99 9.79
N GLU A 9 3.11 13.97 9.53
CA GLU A 9 1.95 13.81 8.63
C GLU A 9 2.42 13.43 7.22
N LEU A 10 2.63 12.14 7.01
CA LEU A 10 3.02 11.58 5.75
C LEU A 10 1.75 11.31 4.94
N LEU A 11 1.35 12.28 4.14
CA LEU A 11 0.20 12.14 3.23
C LEU A 11 0.60 11.35 1.98
N LEU A 12 0.44 10.02 2.06
CA LEU A 12 0.62 9.13 0.92
C LEU A 12 -0.66 9.03 0.08
N ASN A 13 -0.51 9.20 -1.23
CA ASN A 13 -1.60 8.95 -2.17
C ASN A 13 -1.78 7.45 -2.46
N LYS A 14 -2.94 7.08 -3.03
CA LYS A 14 -3.28 5.68 -3.34
C LYS A 14 -2.23 4.95 -4.18
N LYS A 15 -1.57 5.64 -5.11
CA LYS A 15 -0.56 5.01 -6.00
C LYS A 15 0.77 4.80 -5.29
N GLN A 16 1.17 5.73 -4.41
CA GLN A 16 2.31 5.55 -3.51
C GLN A 16 2.11 4.35 -2.59
N ILE A 17 0.95 4.24 -1.95
CA ILE A 17 0.61 3.10 -1.09
C ILE A 17 0.67 1.79 -1.88
N LEU A 18 0.16 1.78 -3.11
CA LEU A 18 0.19 0.58 -3.95
C LEU A 18 1.62 0.14 -4.30
N ILE A 19 2.50 1.08 -4.65
CA ILE A 19 3.91 0.79 -4.95
C ILE A 19 4.64 0.31 -3.69
N LEU A 20 4.47 0.97 -2.55
CA LEU A 20 5.06 0.54 -1.28
C LEU A 20 4.62 -0.87 -0.90
N ARG A 21 3.34 -1.22 -1.13
CA ARG A 21 2.82 -2.57 -0.88
C ARG A 21 3.43 -3.62 -1.81
N ILE A 22 3.70 -3.26 -3.07
CA ILE A 22 4.43 -4.15 -3.99
C ILE A 22 5.85 -4.37 -3.47
N LEU A 23 6.57 -3.30 -3.11
CA LEU A 23 7.92 -3.44 -2.56
C LEU A 23 7.92 -4.28 -1.27
N ARG A 24 6.89 -4.16 -0.43
CA ARG A 24 6.75 -4.98 0.79
C ARG A 24 6.68 -6.48 0.50
N SER A 25 6.15 -6.91 -0.64
CA SER A 25 6.08 -8.35 -0.98
C SER A 25 7.43 -8.96 -1.34
N PHE A 26 8.44 -8.13 -1.60
CA PHE A 26 9.83 -8.54 -1.87
C PHE A 26 10.76 -8.23 -0.70
N TYR A 27 10.28 -7.48 0.30
CA TYR A 27 11.03 -7.18 1.50
C TYR A 27 11.02 -8.39 2.44
N SER A 28 12.18 -9.01 2.63
CA SER A 28 12.40 -10.02 3.65
C SER A 28 12.91 -9.36 4.94
N ASP A 29 12.45 -9.86 6.09
CA ASP A 29 13.02 -9.49 7.39
C ASP A 29 14.34 -10.25 7.67
N GLU A 30 14.77 -11.11 6.73
CA GLU A 30 16.08 -11.78 6.70
C GLU A 30 17.10 -10.95 5.87
N ASP A 31 18.40 -11.22 6.01
CA ASP A 31 19.49 -10.46 5.37
C ASP A 31 19.46 -10.46 3.81
N GLU A 32 18.55 -11.19 3.19
CA GLU A 32 18.34 -11.21 1.73
C GLU A 32 17.15 -10.31 1.34
N VAL A 33 17.43 -9.02 1.13
CA VAL A 33 16.45 -8.09 0.56
C VAL A 33 16.43 -8.26 -0.96
N GLU A 34 15.30 -8.72 -1.50
CA GLU A 34 15.11 -8.81 -2.95
C GLU A 34 14.78 -7.41 -3.49
N MET A 35 15.71 -6.82 -4.25
CA MET A 35 15.50 -5.52 -4.88
C MET A 35 14.79 -5.66 -6.22
N VAL A 36 13.86 -4.74 -6.52
CA VAL A 36 13.06 -4.79 -7.75
C VAL A 36 13.26 -3.55 -8.61
N THR A 37 13.14 -3.70 -9.93
CA THR A 37 13.20 -2.58 -10.85
C THR A 37 11.83 -1.90 -11.02
N ALA A 38 11.82 -0.67 -11.53
CA ALA A 38 10.58 -0.01 -11.92
C ALA A 38 9.78 -0.80 -12.99
N LYS A 39 10.48 -1.62 -13.80
CA LYS A 39 9.86 -2.46 -14.83
C LYS A 39 9.13 -3.64 -14.20
N ASP A 40 9.70 -4.28 -13.19
CA ASP A 40 9.04 -5.39 -12.49
C ASP A 40 7.73 -4.93 -11.84
N ILE A 41 7.75 -3.75 -11.22
CA ILE A 41 6.55 -3.11 -10.66
C ILE A 41 5.51 -2.81 -11.75
N TYR A 42 5.96 -2.33 -12.92
CA TYR A 42 5.09 -2.06 -14.07
C TYR A 42 4.41 -3.34 -14.58
N ASP A 43 5.16 -4.44 -14.67
CA ASP A 43 4.66 -5.73 -15.12
C ASP A 43 3.63 -6.31 -14.13
N LEU A 44 3.89 -6.22 -12.81
CA LEU A 44 2.94 -6.62 -11.76
C LEU A 44 1.64 -5.80 -11.79
N LEU A 45 1.73 -4.52 -12.14
CA LEU A 45 0.57 -3.63 -12.26
C LEU A 45 -0.21 -3.82 -13.58
N SER A 46 0.22 -4.75 -14.43
CA SER A 46 -0.40 -5.08 -15.72
C SER A 46 -0.65 -3.83 -16.58
N GLY A 47 0.26 -2.86 -16.54
CA GLY A 47 0.15 -1.62 -17.31
C GLY A 47 -0.95 -0.64 -16.85
N SER A 48 -1.59 -0.85 -15.69
CA SER A 48 -2.59 0.07 -15.14
C SER A 48 -2.02 1.46 -14.75
N ILE A 49 -0.69 1.59 -14.77
CA ILE A 49 0.09 2.79 -14.48
C ILE A 49 1.27 2.82 -15.46
N SER A 50 1.61 3.97 -16.02
CA SER A 50 2.77 4.09 -16.91
C SER A 50 4.08 3.89 -16.16
N LEU A 51 5.09 3.29 -16.82
CA LEU A 51 6.44 3.13 -16.26
C LEU A 51 7.03 4.48 -15.83
N SER A 52 6.85 5.55 -16.63
CA SER A 52 7.29 6.91 -16.29
C SER A 52 6.67 7.44 -14.99
N TYR A 53 5.42 7.10 -14.72
CA TYR A 53 4.74 7.49 -13.49
C TYR A 53 5.28 6.68 -12.32
N ILE A 54 5.51 5.38 -12.48
CA ILE A 54 6.11 4.52 -11.45
C ILE A 54 7.49 5.05 -11.06
N THR A 55 8.37 5.33 -12.02
CA THR A 55 9.69 5.94 -11.77
C THR A 55 9.58 7.26 -11.00
N ARG A 56 8.59 8.11 -11.35
CA ARG A 56 8.36 9.36 -10.63
C ARG A 56 7.93 9.14 -9.18
N VAL A 57 7.06 8.16 -8.94
CA VAL A 57 6.60 7.82 -7.58
C VAL A 57 7.75 7.24 -6.76
N LEU A 58 8.56 6.33 -7.30
CA LEU A 58 9.73 5.79 -6.60
C LEU A 58 10.69 6.89 -6.17
N LYS A 59 11.01 7.85 -7.05
CA LYS A 59 11.82 9.03 -6.70
C LYS A 59 11.21 9.90 -5.60
N GLN A 60 9.88 9.97 -5.51
CA GLN A 60 9.21 10.69 -4.41
C GLN A 60 9.32 9.90 -3.10
N LEU A 61 9.16 8.58 -3.15
CA LEU A 61 9.27 7.71 -1.97
C LEU A 61 10.71 7.66 -1.43
N GLU A 62 11.71 7.69 -2.31
CA GLU A 62 13.14 7.86 -1.94
C GLU A 62 13.37 9.16 -1.16
N LYS A 63 12.83 10.28 -1.65
CA LYS A 63 12.95 11.58 -0.96
C LYS A 63 12.26 11.60 0.41
N LEU A 64 11.27 10.74 0.61
CA LEU A 64 10.57 10.56 1.88
C LEU A 64 11.26 9.56 2.79
N GLY A 65 12.37 8.93 2.36
CA GLY A 65 13.10 7.93 3.14
C GLY A 65 12.37 6.61 3.31
N LEU A 66 11.39 6.32 2.45
CA LEU A 66 10.57 5.10 2.51
C LEU A 66 11.06 3.98 1.60
N VAL A 67 11.84 4.37 0.60
CA VAL A 67 12.41 3.52 -0.42
C VAL A 67 13.88 3.89 -0.54
N GLU A 68 14.72 2.89 -0.69
CA GLU A 68 16.13 3.08 -1.05
C GLU A 68 16.37 2.48 -2.42
N SER A 69 17.54 2.77 -2.99
CA SER A 69 17.85 2.34 -4.34
C SER A 69 19.33 2.12 -4.56
N GLU A 70 19.63 1.10 -5.35
CA GLU A 70 20.98 0.79 -5.82
C GLU A 70 21.03 0.85 -7.34
N GLU A 71 22.20 1.20 -7.88
CA GLU A 71 22.42 1.31 -9.31
C GLU A 71 23.53 0.34 -9.73
N GLU A 72 23.21 -0.56 -10.65
CA GLU A 72 24.16 -1.50 -11.22
C GLU A 72 24.33 -1.28 -12.73
N HIS A 73 25.49 -1.67 -13.25
CA HIS A 73 25.76 -1.66 -14.68
C HIS A 73 25.74 -3.09 -15.20
N VAL A 74 24.67 -3.46 -15.90
CA VAL A 74 24.48 -4.78 -16.52
C VAL A 74 24.54 -4.60 -18.02
N ASP A 75 25.45 -5.30 -18.70
CA ASP A 75 25.66 -5.22 -20.15
C ASP A 75 25.86 -3.78 -20.70
N GLY A 76 26.43 -2.90 -19.87
CA GLY A 76 26.67 -1.48 -20.22
C GLY A 76 25.43 -0.58 -20.03
N GLU A 77 24.30 -1.13 -19.62
CA GLU A 77 23.10 -0.39 -19.25
C GLU A 77 23.06 -0.13 -17.74
N LYS A 78 22.66 1.09 -17.37
CA LYS A 78 22.47 1.48 -15.98
C LYS A 78 21.08 1.06 -15.51
N ILE A 79 21.02 0.03 -14.67
CA ILE A 79 19.78 -0.47 -14.08
C ILE A 79 19.68 0.04 -12.64
N LYS A 80 18.47 0.51 -12.28
CA LYS A 80 18.18 1.01 -10.93
C LYS A 80 17.19 0.08 -10.24
N TYR A 81 17.60 -0.43 -9.10
CA TYR A 81 16.87 -1.33 -8.23
C TYR A 81 16.34 -0.56 -7.01
N TYR A 82 15.21 -1.01 -6.46
CA TYR A 82 14.51 -0.36 -5.37
C TYR A 82 14.07 -1.38 -4.32
N SER A 83 14.20 -1.01 -3.05
CA SER A 83 13.73 -1.79 -1.89
C SER A 83 13.04 -0.85 -0.90
N LEU A 84 12.27 -1.41 0.05
CA LEU A 84 11.80 -0.63 1.19
C LEU A 84 12.95 -0.38 2.16
N THR A 85 12.97 0.81 2.74
CA THR A 85 13.71 1.01 3.99
C THR A 85 12.95 0.35 5.15
N GLU A 86 13.62 0.11 6.29
CA GLU A 86 12.94 -0.33 7.52
C GLU A 86 11.75 0.58 7.88
N HIS A 87 11.93 1.89 7.71
CA HIS A 87 10.86 2.87 7.95
C HIS A 87 9.70 2.70 6.97
N GLY A 88 9.99 2.50 5.68
CA GLY A 88 8.99 2.21 4.66
C GLY A 88 8.20 0.94 4.97
N ALA A 89 8.88 -0.14 5.37
CA ALA A 89 8.25 -1.40 5.78
C ALA A 89 7.32 -1.21 6.98
N ALA A 90 7.77 -0.50 8.02
CA ALA A 90 6.96 -0.21 9.19
C ALA A 90 5.67 0.57 8.85
N ILE A 91 5.73 1.51 7.89
CA ILE A 91 4.54 2.25 7.44
C ILE A 91 3.57 1.34 6.70
N VAL A 92 4.05 0.47 5.81
CA VAL A 92 3.17 -0.48 5.11
C VAL A 92 2.49 -1.40 6.10
N ASP A 93 3.22 -1.95 7.07
CA ASP A 93 2.67 -2.83 8.10
C ASP A 93 1.62 -2.13 8.97
N ALA A 94 1.84 -0.85 9.30
CA ALA A 94 0.86 -0.04 10.01
C ALA A 94 -0.42 0.19 9.17
N LEU A 95 -0.28 0.46 7.87
CA LEU A 95 -1.41 0.61 6.96
C LEU A 95 -2.22 -0.69 6.81
N GLU A 96 -1.56 -1.85 6.78
CA GLU A 96 -2.24 -3.14 6.70
C GLU A 96 -3.01 -3.48 7.98
N LYS A 97 -2.43 -3.19 9.16
CA LYS A 97 -3.13 -3.31 10.45
C LYS A 97 -4.36 -2.40 10.49
N LEU A 98 -4.22 -1.15 10.07
CA LEU A 98 -5.34 -0.20 10.00
C LEU A 98 -6.44 -0.68 9.04
N ALA A 99 -6.07 -1.20 7.87
CA ALA A 99 -7.04 -1.74 6.91
C ALA A 99 -7.83 -2.93 7.49
N LEU A 100 -7.16 -3.81 8.26
CA LEU A 100 -7.79 -4.93 8.94
C LEU A 100 -8.75 -4.46 10.05
N GLU A 101 -8.36 -3.46 10.83
CA GLU A 101 -9.20 -2.87 11.87
C GLU A 101 -10.45 -2.21 11.27
N ILE A 102 -10.30 -1.43 10.19
CA ILE A 102 -11.42 -0.85 9.45
C ILE A 102 -12.35 -1.93 8.93
N LYS A 103 -11.81 -3.03 8.37
CA LYS A 103 -12.63 -4.17 7.92
C LYS A 103 -13.44 -4.77 9.07
N ARG A 104 -12.79 -5.04 10.21
CA ARG A 104 -13.46 -5.59 11.41
C ARG A 104 -14.55 -4.66 11.94
N LEU A 105 -14.27 -3.35 11.96
CA LEU A 105 -15.23 -2.33 12.37
C LEU A 105 -16.45 -2.32 11.44
N ASN A 106 -16.24 -2.35 10.12
CA ASN A 106 -17.33 -2.40 9.14
C ASN A 106 -18.20 -3.65 9.32
N GLU A 107 -17.59 -4.82 9.55
CA GLU A 107 -18.34 -6.05 9.84
C GLU A 107 -19.14 -5.95 11.15
N ALA A 108 -18.58 -5.33 12.19
CA ALA A 108 -19.27 -5.10 13.45
C ALA A 108 -20.44 -4.12 13.31
N ILE A 109 -20.28 -3.06 12.50
CA ILE A 109 -21.36 -2.12 12.17
C ILE A 109 -22.48 -2.84 11.42
N LEU A 110 -22.15 -3.61 10.37
CA LEU A 110 -23.14 -4.35 9.59
C LEU A 110 -23.95 -5.35 10.44
N LYS A 111 -23.34 -5.97 11.46
CA LYS A 111 -24.05 -6.84 12.42
C LYS A 111 -25.00 -6.08 13.35
N LYS A 112 -24.72 -4.81 13.64
CA LYS A 112 -25.59 -3.94 14.45
C LYS A 112 -26.72 -3.31 13.65
N VAL A 113 -26.53 -3.09 12.34
CA VAL A 113 -27.60 -2.65 11.44
C VAL A 113 -28.62 -3.77 11.31
N ARG A 114 -29.69 -3.69 12.10
CA ARG A 114 -30.84 -4.58 11.97
C ARG A 114 -31.70 -4.08 10.82
N PHE A 115 -31.98 -4.93 9.85
CA PHE A 115 -32.99 -4.66 8.84
C PHE A 115 -34.09 -5.71 8.94
N LYS A 116 -35.33 -5.24 8.88
CA LYS A 116 -36.52 -6.07 8.81
C LYS A 116 -37.00 -6.10 7.36
N VAL A 117 -37.15 -7.29 6.81
CA VAL A 117 -37.78 -7.48 5.50
C VAL A 117 -39.26 -7.73 5.74
N ILE A 118 -40.11 -6.83 5.25
CA ILE A 118 -41.57 -6.90 5.41
C ILE A 118 -42.18 -7.23 4.04
N LYS A 119 -42.93 -8.33 3.94
CA LYS A 119 -43.69 -8.66 2.73
C LYS A 119 -44.85 -7.67 2.59
N SER A 120 -44.94 -7.01 1.44
CA SER A 120 -45.95 -5.98 1.15
C SER A 120 -46.55 -6.24 -0.24
N GLY A 121 -47.77 -6.77 -0.28
CA GLY A 121 -48.45 -7.09 -1.55
C GLY A 121 -47.65 -8.08 -2.41
N SER A 122 -47.32 -7.69 -3.65
CA SER A 122 -46.53 -8.47 -4.60
C SER A 122 -45.01 -8.36 -4.43
N GLY A 123 -44.50 -7.67 -3.40
CA GLY A 123 -43.06 -7.45 -3.21
C GLY A 123 -42.56 -7.45 -1.76
N TYR A 124 -41.29 -7.11 -1.58
CA TYR A 124 -40.62 -6.99 -0.29
C TYR A 124 -40.18 -5.54 -0.05
N LYS A 125 -40.38 -5.04 1.18
CA LYS A 125 -39.86 -3.75 1.65
C LYS A 125 -38.79 -4.00 2.71
N ILE A 126 -37.60 -3.45 2.52
CA ILE A 126 -36.53 -3.46 3.52
C ILE A 126 -36.71 -2.22 4.40
N THR A 127 -36.78 -2.39 5.72
CA THR A 127 -36.79 -1.30 6.70
C THR A 127 -35.60 -1.48 7.63
N PHE A 128 -34.83 -0.41 7.86
CA PHE A 128 -33.74 -0.39 8.82
C PHE A 128 -34.30 -0.03 10.20
N GLU A 129 -33.94 -0.79 11.25
CA GLU A 129 -34.26 -0.49 12.66
C GLU A 129 -33.23 0.48 13.27
#